data_AF-A0A7X8ZNF7-F1
#
_entry.id   AF-A0A7X8ZNF7-F1
#
_cell.length_a   1.000
_cell.length_b   1.000
_cell.length_c   1.000
_cell.angle_alpha   90.00
_cell.angle_beta   90.00
_cell.angle_gamma   90.00
#
_symmetry.space_group_name_H-M   'P 1'
#
loop_
_entity.id
_entity.type
_entity.pdbx_description
1 polymer ?
#
loop_
_entity_poly.entity_id
_entity_poly.type
_entity_poly.pdbx_seq_one_letter_code
_entity_poly.pdbx_strand_id
1 'polypeptide(L)'
;MICDVLNNLKKWEVLVPGIGQMEKVLPYTIDQRDSEFYINKTLATLFVVTKGSAKFTTTWRENLESDEITAVINTNKDNFVLYLPGEPILVCPDTDSKILKYNLE
;
A
#
# COMPACT_ATOMS: atom_id res chain seq x y z
N MET A 1 7.09 -5.63 1.75
CA MET A 1 5.75 -5.45 1.19
C MET A 1 5.02 -6.78 1.29
N ILE A 2 3.75 -6.76 1.66
CA ILE A 2 2.88 -7.92 1.81
C ILE A 2 1.67 -7.71 0.89
N CYS A 3 1.34 -8.72 0.08
CA CYS A 3 0.19 -8.70 -0.81
C CYS A 3 -0.65 -9.94 -0.59
N ASP A 4 -1.95 -9.76 -0.39
CA ASP A 4 -2.85 -10.84 -0.01
C ASP A 4 -4.32 -10.44 -0.25
N VAL A 5 -5.22 -11.40 -0.10
CA VAL A 5 -6.67 -11.16 -0.14
C VAL A 5 -7.14 -10.47 1.14
N LEU A 6 -8.10 -9.55 1.02
CA LEU A 6 -8.60 -8.73 2.12
C LEU A 6 -9.19 -9.56 3.27
N ASN A 7 -9.79 -10.72 2.97
CA ASN A 7 -10.29 -11.65 3.98
C ASN A 7 -9.19 -12.18 4.92
N ASN A 8 -7.93 -12.15 4.47
CA ASN A 8 -6.78 -12.55 5.27
C ASN A 8 -6.20 -11.41 6.11
N LEU A 9 -6.67 -10.16 5.99
CA LEU A 9 -6.02 -8.98 6.57
C LEU A 9 -5.72 -9.14 8.08
N LYS A 10 -6.67 -9.69 8.86
CA LYS A 10 -6.50 -9.89 10.31
C LYS A 10 -5.34 -10.80 10.69
N LYS A 11 -4.90 -11.74 9.83
CA LYS A 11 -3.77 -12.62 10.15
C LYS A 11 -2.45 -11.85 10.28
N TRP A 12 -2.38 -10.65 9.69
CA TRP A 12 -1.19 -9.81 9.69
C TRP A 12 -1.13 -8.85 10.88
N GLU A 13 -2.14 -8.83 11.76
CA GLU A 13 -2.16 -8.03 12.98
C GLU A 13 -0.99 -8.34 13.91
N VAL A 14 -0.47 -9.57 13.87
CA VAL A 14 0.73 -9.97 14.61
C VAL A 14 1.99 -9.21 14.18
N LEU A 15 2.07 -8.78 12.91
CA LEU A 15 3.18 -7.98 12.37
C LEU A 15 2.89 -6.49 12.43
N VAL A 16 1.63 -6.09 12.24
CA VAL A 16 1.17 -4.71 12.27
C VAL A 16 -0.06 -4.60 13.16
N PRO A 17 0.12 -4.39 14.49
CA PRO A 17 -0.98 -4.32 15.45
C PRO A 17 -2.04 -3.27 15.11
N GLY A 18 -1.65 -2.17 14.45
CA GLY A 18 -2.57 -1.13 13.97
C GLY A 18 -3.66 -1.62 13.02
N ILE A 19 -3.51 -2.80 12.39
CA ILE A 19 -4.60 -3.44 11.62
C ILE A 19 -5.85 -3.64 12.50
N GLY A 20 -5.69 -4.05 13.76
CA GLY A 20 -6.79 -4.23 14.69
C GLY A 20 -7.53 -2.93 15.05
N GLN A 21 -6.91 -1.78 14.74
CA GLN A 21 -7.45 -0.45 15.01
C GLN A 21 -7.79 0.34 13.74
N MET A 22 -7.79 -0.31 12.57
CA MET A 22 -7.97 0.34 11.27
C MET A 22 -9.27 1.17 11.19
N GLU A 23 -10.34 0.75 11.87
CA GLU A 23 -11.62 1.48 11.90
C GLU A 23 -11.52 2.86 12.56
N LYS A 24 -10.51 3.09 13.40
CA LYS A 24 -10.24 4.39 14.04
C LYS A 24 -9.41 5.31 13.15
N VAL A 25 -8.85 4.78 12.06
CA VAL A 25 -7.99 5.52 11.13
C VAL A 25 -8.84 5.99 9.97
N LEU A 26 -8.89 7.31 9.76
CA LEU A 26 -9.58 7.89 8.61
C LEU A 26 -8.77 7.57 7.34
N PRO A 27 -9.32 6.84 6.35
CA PRO A 27 -8.59 6.55 5.14
C PRO A 27 -8.48 7.78 4.23
N TYR A 28 -7.36 7.86 3.51
CA TYR A 28 -7.19 8.78 2.40
C TYR A 28 -7.55 8.07 1.08
N THR A 29 -8.25 8.75 0.18
CA THR A 29 -8.45 8.24 -1.18
C THR A 29 -7.28 8.69 -2.05
N ILE A 30 -6.62 7.73 -2.72
CA ILE A 30 -5.52 8.02 -3.66
C ILE A 30 -6.10 8.36 -5.03
N ASP A 31 -5.60 9.43 -5.65
CA ASP A 31 -5.92 9.85 -7.02
C ASP A 31 -4.69 9.64 -7.92
N GLN A 32 -4.88 9.55 -9.24
CA GLN A 32 -3.82 9.30 -10.24
C GLN A 32 -2.63 10.27 -10.16
N ARG A 33 -2.84 11.45 -9.56
CA ARG A 33 -1.83 12.50 -9.42
C ARG A 33 -0.79 12.22 -8.33
N ASP A 34 -0.95 11.18 -7.52
CA ASP A 34 -0.02 10.79 -6.45
C ASP A 34 1.10 9.81 -6.93
N SER A 35 1.45 9.85 -8.21
CA SER A 35 2.38 8.90 -8.86
C SER A 35 3.87 9.20 -8.61
N GLU A 36 4.25 9.46 -7.36
CA GLU A 36 5.65 9.67 -6.95
C GLU A 36 6.08 8.66 -5.89
N PHE A 37 7.37 8.29 -5.90
CA PHE A 37 7.93 7.46 -4.84
C PHE A 37 7.96 8.24 -3.52
N TYR A 38 7.50 7.59 -2.45
CA TYR A 38 7.67 8.10 -1.10
C TYR A 38 7.95 6.97 -0.11
N ILE A 39 8.46 7.34 1.07
CA ILE A 39 8.77 6.40 2.16
C ILE A 39 8.10 6.87 3.43
N ASN A 40 7.29 5.99 4.05
CA ASN A 40 6.83 6.18 5.41
C ASN A 40 7.79 5.47 6.37
N LYS A 41 8.63 6.22 7.07
CA LYS A 41 9.66 5.64 7.95
C LYS A 41 9.12 5.14 9.29
N THR A 42 7.94 5.58 9.70
CA THR A 42 7.42 5.38 11.05
C THR A 42 6.25 4.40 11.07
N LEU A 43 5.31 4.54 10.13
CA LEU A 43 4.06 3.78 10.14
C LEU A 43 4.02 2.80 8.99
N ALA A 44 3.36 1.66 9.22
CA ALA A 44 3.01 0.76 8.13
C ALA A 44 1.93 1.43 7.26
N THR A 45 1.98 1.22 5.95
CA THR A 45 1.01 1.82 5.01
C THR A 45 0.21 0.71 4.33
N LEU A 46 -1.09 0.67 4.59
CA LEU A 46 -2.02 -0.28 4.01
C LEU A 46 -2.80 0.36 2.86
N PHE A 47 -2.87 -0.31 1.73
CA PHE A 47 -3.70 0.04 0.59
C PHE A 47 -4.76 -1.01 0.33
N VAL A 48 -6.00 -0.57 0.20
CA VAL A 48 -7.15 -1.43 -0.14
C VAL A 48 -7.78 -0.91 -1.43
N VAL A 49 -7.80 -1.75 -2.46
CA VAL A 49 -8.50 -1.43 -3.71
C VAL A 49 -9.98 -1.76 -3.53
N THR A 50 -10.84 -0.75 -3.56
CA THR A 50 -12.29 -0.89 -3.37
C THR A 50 -13.06 -0.90 -4.69
N LYS A 51 -12.45 -0.40 -5.77
CA LYS A 51 -12.97 -0.45 -7.14
C LYS A 51 -11.80 -0.48 -8.11
N GLY A 52 -11.93 -1.22 -9.21
CA GLY A 52 -10.95 -1.29 -10.30
C GLY A 52 -9.68 -2.06 -9.90
N SER A 53 -8.54 -1.57 -10.38
CA SER A 53 -7.20 -2.13 -10.16
C SER A 53 -6.13 -1.05 -10.04
N ALA A 54 -5.01 -1.41 -9.46
CA ALA A 54 -3.87 -0.52 -9.32
C ALA A 54 -2.58 -1.32 -9.36
N LYS A 55 -1.52 -0.66 -9.83
CA LYS A 55 -0.17 -1.20 -9.77
C LYS A 55 0.52 -0.61 -8.55
N PHE A 56 1.06 -1.47 -7.70
CA PHE A 56 1.85 -1.12 -6.55
C PHE A 56 3.29 -1.51 -6.83
N THR A 57 4.21 -0.59 -6.62
CA THR A 57 5.61 -0.82 -6.92
C THR A 57 6.47 -0.55 -5.69
N THR A 58 7.61 -1.22 -5.66
CA THR A 58 8.65 -1.00 -4.65
C THR A 58 10.03 -1.18 -5.30
N THR A 59 11.04 -0.59 -4.67
CA THR A 59 12.44 -0.70 -5.09
C THR A 59 13.29 -1.25 -3.94
N TRP A 60 14.45 -1.81 -4.26
CA TRP A 60 15.45 -2.20 -3.27
C TRP A 60 15.82 -0.99 -2.40
N ARG A 61 15.96 -1.23 -1.09
CA ARG A 61 16.18 -0.19 -0.06
C ARG A 61 17.45 0.66 -0.27
N GLU A 62 18.37 0.23 -1.12
CA GLU A 62 19.74 0.74 -1.14
C GLU A 62 19.97 1.91 -2.08
N ASN A 63 19.03 2.23 -2.98
CA ASN A 63 19.27 3.28 -3.96
C ASN A 63 18.06 4.21 -4.15
N LEU A 64 18.02 5.29 -3.36
CA LEU A 64 16.97 6.31 -3.38
C LEU A 64 16.89 7.09 -4.72
N GLU A 65 17.97 7.06 -5.50
CA GLU A 65 18.07 7.73 -6.81
C GLU A 65 17.91 6.76 -7.98
N SER A 66 17.64 5.47 -7.71
CA SER A 66 17.43 4.48 -8.76
C SER A 66 15.96 4.37 -9.13
N ASP A 67 15.66 4.70 -10.39
CA ASP A 67 14.36 4.43 -11.03
C ASP A 67 14.13 2.92 -11.29
N GLU A 68 15.03 2.04 -10.82
CA GLU A 68 14.88 0.60 -10.96
C GLU A 68 13.76 0.06 -10.07
N ILE A 69 12.56 0.03 -10.65
CA ILE A 69 11.42 -0.68 -10.08
C ILE A 69 11.79 -2.16 -9.94
N THR A 70 11.82 -2.63 -8.70
CA THR A 70 12.25 -3.99 -8.38
C THR A 70 11.11 -5.00 -8.46
N ALA A 71 9.91 -4.57 -8.07
CA ALA A 71 8.72 -5.38 -8.17
C ALA A 71 7.51 -4.51 -8.49
N VAL A 72 6.66 -5.02 -9.37
CA VAL A 72 5.34 -4.45 -9.70
C VAL A 72 4.29 -5.49 -9.36
N ILE A 73 3.30 -5.09 -8.56
CA ILE A 73 2.18 -5.94 -8.16
C ILE A 73 0.89 -5.32 -8.63
N ASN A 74 0.19 -6.03 -9.51
CA ASN A 74 -1.15 -5.67 -9.93
C ASN A 74 -2.14 -6.17 -8.88
N THR A 75 -2.87 -5.25 -8.27
CA THR A 75 -3.85 -5.53 -7.22
C THR A 75 -5.22 -5.06 -7.71
N ASN A 76 -6.26 -5.83 -7.39
CA ASN A 76 -7.63 -5.54 -7.77
C ASN A 76 -8.53 -5.51 -6.53
N LYS A 77 -9.81 -5.21 -6.77
CA LYS A 77 -10.86 -5.35 -5.76
C LYS A 77 -10.76 -6.72 -5.07
N ASP A 78 -10.85 -6.71 -3.74
CA ASP A 78 -10.71 -7.86 -2.82
C ASP A 78 -9.27 -8.22 -2.39
N ASN A 79 -8.27 -7.50 -2.90
CA ASN A 79 -6.88 -7.63 -2.44
C ASN A 79 -6.40 -6.35 -1.74
N PHE A 80 -5.33 -6.50 -0.95
CA PHE A 80 -4.64 -5.38 -0.32
C PHE A 80 -3.12 -5.47 -0.54
N VAL A 81 -2.47 -4.32 -0.38
CA VAL A 81 -1.01 -4.22 -0.32
C VAL A 81 -0.62 -3.50 0.96
N LEU A 82 0.25 -4.10 1.75
CA LEU A 82 0.76 -3.55 3.01
C LEU A 82 2.27 -3.33 2.87
N TYR A 83 2.68 -2.09 3.01
CA TYR A 83 4.08 -1.69 3.11
C TYR A 83 4.46 -1.56 4.57
N LEU A 84 5.56 -2.20 4.95
CA LEU A 84 6.14 -2.06 6.29
C LEU A 84 6.89 -0.71 6.40
N PRO A 85 7.11 -0.20 7.62
CA PRO A 85 7.88 1.02 7.81
C PRO A 85 9.24 0.97 7.11
N GLY A 86 9.58 2.06 6.41
CA GLY A 86 10.83 2.22 5.67
C GLY A 86 10.84 1.63 4.26
N GLU A 87 9.76 1.00 3.80
CA GLU A 87 9.67 0.50 2.42
C GLU A 87 9.29 1.62 1.44
N PRO A 88 9.96 1.72 0.27
CA PRO A 88 9.56 2.63 -0.80
C PRO A 88 8.22 2.24 -1.42
N ILE A 89 7.37 3.24 -1.60
CA ILE A 89 5.99 3.10 -2.09
C ILE A 89 5.83 3.96 -3.34
N LEU A 90 5.38 3.34 -4.43
CA LEU A 90 4.78 4.05 -5.56
C LEU A 90 3.48 3.34 -5.95
N VAL A 91 2.42 4.12 -6.15
CA VAL A 91 1.09 3.64 -6.48
C VAL A 91 0.67 4.25 -7.80
N CYS A 92 0.26 3.40 -8.74
CA CYS A 92 -0.27 3.82 -10.04
C CYS A 92 -1.70 3.29 -10.18
N PRO A 93 -2.73 4.08 -9.78
CA PRO A 93 -4.13 3.71 -9.95
C PRO A 93 -4.55 3.72 -11.44
N ASP A 94 -5.36 2.74 -11.87
CA ASP A 94 -6.06 2.83 -13.16
C ASP A 94 -7.17 3.91 -13.10
N THR A 95 -7.60 4.42 -14.27
CA THR A 95 -8.48 5.61 -14.41
C THR A 95 -9.78 5.56 -13.61
N ASP A 96 -10.37 4.37 -13.41
CA ASP A 96 -11.65 4.20 -12.72
C ASP A 96 -11.53 3.58 -11.32
N SER A 97 -10.31 3.51 -10.80
CA SER A 97 -10.00 2.83 -9.55
C SER A 97 -10.24 3.70 -8.32
N LYS A 98 -10.64 3.05 -7.23
CA LYS A 98 -10.79 3.69 -5.93
C LYS A 98 -9.96 2.93 -4.90
N ILE A 99 -8.91 3.58 -4.40
CA ILE A 99 -7.97 2.99 -3.45
C ILE A 99 -8.04 3.77 -2.13
N LEU A 100 -8.18 3.04 -1.03
CA LEU A 100 -8.08 3.59 0.32
C LEU A 100 -6.68 3.34 0.86
N LYS A 101 -6.05 4.39 1.38
CA LYS A 101 -4.76 4.36 2.08
C LYS A 101 -4.99 4.57 3.58
N TYR A 102 -4.41 3.69 4.38
CA TYR A 102 -4.37 3.77 5.84
C TYR A 102 -2.91 3.83 6.29
N ASN A 103 -2.58 4.75 7.20
CA ASN A 103 -1.31 4.74 7.91
C ASN A 103 -1.56 4.12 9.29
N LEU A 104 -0.89 3.00 9.58
CA LEU A 104 -1.16 2.15 10.74
C LEU A 104 0.02 2.18 11.72
N GLU A 105 -0.30 2.40 13.01
CA GLU A 105 0.64 2.33 14.14
C GLU A 105 1.03 0.90 14.54
#